data_AF-A0A0F9RGY2-F1
#
_entry.id   AF-A0A0F9RGY2-F1
#
_cell.length_a   1.000
_cell.length_b   1.000
_cell.length_c   1.000
_cell.angle_alpha   90.00
_cell.angle_beta   90.00
_cell.angle_gamma   90.00
#
_symmetry.space_group_name_H-M   'P 1'
#
loop_
_entity.id
_entity.type
_entity.pdbx_description
1 polymer ?
#
loop_
_entity_poly.entity_id
_entity_poly.type
_entity_poly.pdbx_seq_one_letter_code
_entity_poly.pdbx_strand_id
1 'polypeptide(L)'
;MNALVSGTLELAALMDESSCQLLSDNADDQARDVPVHEVWRLFRNIGDVVVLTDVERPDVRATLARESDVAQAVRLVLNSLDRGLPVGVRQMNIEALAAFLGEGETCGRVRGVFFCQPLADGADVEGAIEYCRELNCGECLAFFGDMLSYQDIIKIAWQAWLEVPDDLFGDAEERQRFLATMIRGKRFWHACRECKSSPSVGKVLLAYRLEPSPEERSLHRPDVITHWVGLLQPRHKDRLSAEGEAPAVIDEPRSKRKKERDAKHAHRLQSRRRGIHSDYEAATARVERIQKLVRAGKLAPAEKYITDLVQDQLGQGVPEMACKSLCSAAATAVEICAFDIAIRWYRQAKEVCPEDVVAKSGLAETFRAMGRFDEALTACQEACKHHPEDVVAKNALAETFRSMGRFDEALTAYQDACKHHPEDVVAKTGLAETFRSMGRFEEAL
;
A
#
# COMPACT_ATOMS: atom_id res chain seq x y z
N MET A 1 -26.96 -12.99 7.64
CA MET A 1 -25.79 -12.65 8.49
C MET A 1 -24.87 -11.72 7.72
N ASN A 2 -23.88 -11.11 8.38
CA ASN A 2 -22.89 -10.29 7.68
C ASN A 2 -21.64 -11.11 7.36
N ALA A 3 -20.90 -10.76 6.31
CA ALA A 3 -19.64 -11.41 5.99
C ALA A 3 -18.64 -10.45 5.34
N LEU A 4 -17.35 -10.72 5.57
CA LEU A 4 -16.24 -10.21 4.77
C LEU A 4 -15.73 -11.36 3.89
N VAL A 5 -15.44 -11.10 2.61
CA VAL A 5 -14.94 -12.12 1.66
C VAL A 5 -13.72 -11.56 0.94
N SER A 6 -12.65 -12.33 0.79
CA SER A 6 -11.47 -11.98 0.00
C SER A 6 -10.99 -13.19 -0.78
N GLY A 7 -10.81 -13.01 -2.10
CA GLY A 7 -10.23 -14.05 -2.96
C GLY A 7 -8.73 -14.15 -2.81
N THR A 8 -8.06 -13.03 -2.49
CA THR A 8 -6.62 -12.95 -2.24
C THR A 8 -6.22 -13.67 -0.95
N LEU A 9 -7.11 -13.73 0.04
CA LEU A 9 -6.96 -14.57 1.23
C LEU A 9 -7.52 -15.99 1.07
N GLU A 10 -8.29 -16.27 0.02
CA GLU A 10 -9.06 -17.52 -0.17
C GLU A 10 -9.96 -17.83 1.05
N LEU A 11 -10.45 -16.76 1.72
CA LEU A 11 -11.17 -16.78 2.99
C LEU A 11 -12.38 -15.84 3.04
N ALA A 12 -13.42 -16.29 3.74
CA ALA A 12 -14.55 -15.49 4.20
C ALA A 12 -14.67 -15.50 5.73
N ALA A 13 -14.98 -14.35 6.33
CA ALA A 13 -15.27 -14.20 7.75
C ALA A 13 -16.78 -13.92 7.95
N LEU A 14 -17.50 -14.93 8.45
CA LEU A 14 -18.92 -14.85 8.80
C LEU A 14 -19.06 -14.13 10.16
N MET A 15 -19.82 -13.04 10.23
CA MET A 15 -20.00 -12.21 11.41
C MET A 15 -21.44 -12.24 11.92
N ASP A 16 -21.58 -12.44 13.23
CA ASP A 16 -22.83 -12.39 14.00
C ASP A 16 -22.61 -11.52 15.26
N GLU A 17 -23.67 -11.15 15.99
CA GLU A 17 -23.62 -10.15 17.08
C GLU A 17 -22.61 -10.47 18.21
N SER A 18 -22.24 -11.75 18.38
CA SER A 18 -21.34 -12.21 19.44
C SER A 18 -20.28 -13.23 19.00
N SER A 19 -20.23 -13.60 17.71
CA SER A 19 -19.31 -14.62 17.21
C SER A 19 -18.79 -14.29 15.81
N CYS A 20 -17.64 -14.85 15.44
CA CYS A 20 -17.14 -14.80 14.08
C CYS A 20 -16.48 -16.12 13.70
N GLN A 21 -16.71 -16.54 12.45
CA GLN A 21 -16.23 -17.83 11.93
C GLN A 21 -15.51 -17.61 10.61
N LEU A 22 -14.28 -18.10 10.50
CA LEU A 22 -13.56 -18.17 9.23
C LEU A 22 -13.96 -19.41 8.44
N LEU A 23 -14.08 -19.24 7.14
CA LEU A 23 -14.45 -20.26 6.16
C LEU A 23 -13.52 -20.10 4.97
N SER A 24 -12.83 -21.17 4.56
CA SER A 24 -12.02 -21.23 3.34
C SER A 24 -12.88 -21.65 2.14
N ASP A 25 -12.36 -21.42 0.93
CA ASP A 25 -13.07 -21.80 -0.29
C ASP A 25 -13.19 -23.34 -0.46
N ASN A 26 -12.29 -24.09 0.18
CA ASN A 26 -12.36 -25.54 0.28
C ASN A 26 -13.72 -26.02 0.81
N ALA A 27 -14.38 -26.90 0.06
CA ALA A 27 -15.71 -27.41 0.38
C ALA A 27 -15.72 -28.32 1.62
N ASP A 28 -14.63 -29.05 1.88
CA ASP A 28 -14.49 -29.98 3.00
C ASP A 28 -14.10 -29.29 4.32
N ASP A 29 -13.62 -28.03 4.27
CA ASP A 29 -13.25 -27.28 5.46
C ASP A 29 -14.49 -26.82 6.24
N GLN A 30 -14.49 -27.10 7.55
CA GLN A 30 -15.51 -26.63 8.47
C GLN A 30 -15.21 -25.19 8.93
N ALA A 31 -16.25 -24.38 9.07
CA ALA A 31 -16.11 -23.01 9.56
C ALA A 31 -15.52 -23.00 10.99
N ARG A 32 -14.42 -22.26 11.16
CA ARG A 32 -13.64 -22.20 12.40
C ARG A 32 -13.95 -20.93 13.18
N ASP A 33 -14.43 -21.08 14.41
CA ASP A 33 -14.61 -19.96 15.34
C ASP A 33 -13.28 -19.24 15.60
N VAL A 34 -13.29 -17.91 15.51
CA VAL A 34 -12.13 -17.04 15.80
C VAL A 34 -12.55 -15.74 16.51
N PRO A 35 -11.67 -15.13 17.32
CA PRO A 35 -11.89 -13.81 17.87
C PRO A 35 -12.05 -12.75 16.77
N VAL A 36 -13.03 -11.85 16.92
CA VAL A 36 -13.28 -10.73 15.99
C VAL A 36 -12.03 -9.88 15.71
N HIS A 37 -11.10 -9.78 16.68
CA HIS A 37 -9.85 -9.04 16.50
C HIS A 37 -8.81 -9.74 15.60
N GLU A 38 -8.89 -11.05 15.40
CA GLU A 38 -8.05 -11.78 14.44
C GLU A 38 -8.56 -11.58 13.01
N VAL A 39 -9.88 -11.57 12.83
CA VAL A 39 -10.52 -11.22 11.55
C VAL A 39 -10.14 -9.81 11.11
N TRP A 40 -10.18 -8.83 12.02
CA TRP A 40 -9.65 -7.50 11.74
C TRP A 40 -8.16 -7.53 11.35
N ARG A 41 -7.31 -8.35 11.99
CA ARG A 41 -5.89 -8.45 11.60
C ARG A 41 -5.70 -9.01 10.19
N LEU A 42 -6.47 -10.03 9.82
CA LEU A 42 -6.38 -10.68 8.50
C LEU A 42 -6.83 -9.73 7.36
N PHE A 43 -7.97 -9.04 7.54
CA PHE A 43 -8.60 -8.26 6.47
C PHE A 43 -8.13 -6.78 6.39
N ARG A 44 -7.40 -6.24 7.39
CA ARG A 44 -7.08 -4.79 7.49
C ARG A 44 -6.34 -4.19 6.30
N ASN A 45 -5.47 -4.95 5.64
CA ASN A 45 -4.59 -4.46 4.56
C ASN A 45 -4.96 -5.04 3.18
N ILE A 46 -6.18 -5.59 3.04
CA ILE A 46 -6.58 -6.36 1.87
C ILE A 46 -7.46 -5.51 0.95
N GLY A 47 -7.05 -5.37 -0.31
CA GLY A 47 -7.69 -4.47 -1.28
C GLY A 47 -8.91 -5.02 -2.00
N ASP A 48 -9.14 -6.33 -1.96
CA ASP A 48 -10.20 -7.01 -2.72
C ASP A 48 -11.46 -7.35 -1.89
N VAL A 49 -11.54 -6.88 -0.63
CA VAL A 49 -12.60 -7.28 0.31
C VAL A 49 -13.99 -6.93 -0.22
N VAL A 50 -14.88 -7.92 -0.27
CA VAL A 50 -16.32 -7.77 -0.47
C VAL A 50 -17.00 -7.79 0.90
N VAL A 51 -17.85 -6.80 1.17
CA VAL A 51 -18.71 -6.77 2.36
C VAL A 51 -20.10 -7.23 1.95
N LEU A 52 -20.59 -8.30 2.58
CA LEU A 52 -21.94 -8.83 2.38
C LEU A 52 -22.78 -8.58 3.64
N THR A 53 -24.02 -8.16 3.46
CA THR A 53 -24.99 -7.91 4.52
C THR A 53 -26.26 -8.72 4.30
N ASP A 54 -26.84 -9.26 5.37
CA ASP A 54 -28.09 -10.02 5.34
C ASP A 54 -28.13 -11.25 4.40
N VAL A 55 -26.96 -11.87 4.16
CA VAL A 55 -26.79 -13.06 3.28
C VAL A 55 -26.86 -14.40 4.03
N GLU A 56 -27.07 -15.51 3.31
CA GLU A 56 -26.92 -16.87 3.83
C GLU A 56 -25.52 -17.45 3.56
N ARG A 57 -25.13 -18.52 4.29
CA ARG A 57 -23.81 -19.17 4.11
C ARG A 57 -23.56 -19.70 2.68
N PRO A 58 -24.54 -20.24 1.93
CA PRO A 58 -24.33 -20.64 0.54
C PRO A 58 -23.94 -19.46 -0.37
N ASP A 59 -24.55 -18.27 -0.17
CA ASP A 59 -24.22 -17.07 -0.94
C ASP A 59 -22.80 -16.60 -0.66
N VAL A 60 -22.37 -16.68 0.61
CA VAL A 60 -20.99 -16.37 1.02
C VAL A 60 -20.00 -17.34 0.38
N ARG A 61 -20.26 -18.66 0.40
CA ARG A 61 -19.41 -19.65 -0.31
C ARG A 61 -19.37 -19.41 -1.82
N ALA A 62 -20.52 -19.22 -2.46
CA ALA A 62 -20.59 -18.96 -3.90
C ALA A 62 -19.87 -17.66 -4.29
N THR A 63 -19.86 -16.65 -3.41
CA THR A 63 -19.11 -15.41 -3.62
C THR A 63 -17.62 -15.62 -3.39
N LEU A 64 -17.21 -16.38 -2.36
CA LEU A 64 -15.82 -16.68 -2.08
C LEU A 64 -15.14 -17.40 -3.26
N ALA A 65 -15.80 -18.38 -3.86
CA ALA A 65 -15.29 -19.05 -5.07
C ALA A 65 -15.03 -18.04 -6.20
N ARG A 66 -16.03 -17.23 -6.56
CA ARG A 66 -15.89 -16.21 -7.63
C ARG A 66 -14.84 -15.14 -7.34
N GLU A 67 -14.59 -14.78 -6.08
CA GLU A 67 -13.47 -13.89 -5.73
C GLU A 67 -12.12 -14.62 -5.85
N SER A 68 -12.05 -15.89 -5.39
CA SER A 68 -10.83 -16.71 -5.38
C SER A 68 -10.39 -17.09 -6.80
N ASP A 69 -11.31 -17.48 -7.68
CA ASP A 69 -11.06 -17.71 -9.12
C ASP A 69 -10.42 -16.48 -9.78
N VAL A 70 -10.91 -15.28 -9.48
CA VAL A 70 -10.38 -14.03 -10.02
C VAL A 70 -9.02 -13.69 -9.43
N ALA A 71 -8.81 -13.88 -8.13
CA ALA A 71 -7.52 -13.67 -7.48
C ALA A 71 -6.46 -14.65 -7.99
N GLN A 72 -6.81 -15.93 -8.15
CA GLN A 72 -5.96 -16.95 -8.77
C GLN A 72 -5.65 -16.61 -10.23
N ALA A 73 -6.63 -16.22 -11.04
CA ALA A 73 -6.39 -15.82 -12.42
C ALA A 73 -5.46 -14.59 -12.51
N VAL A 74 -5.63 -13.57 -11.65
CA VAL A 74 -4.71 -12.42 -11.56
C VAL A 74 -3.29 -12.86 -11.18
N ARG A 75 -3.15 -13.78 -10.21
CA ARG A 75 -1.87 -14.38 -9.79
C ARG A 75 -1.18 -15.13 -10.94
N LEU A 76 -1.92 -15.95 -11.70
CA LEU A 76 -1.42 -16.66 -12.88
C LEU A 76 -0.99 -15.68 -14.00
N VAL A 77 -1.74 -14.61 -14.24
CA VAL A 77 -1.36 -13.55 -15.21
C VAL A 77 -0.05 -12.88 -14.80
N LEU A 78 0.10 -12.47 -13.53
CA LEU A 78 1.32 -11.81 -13.05
C LEU A 78 2.55 -12.73 -13.19
N ASN A 79 2.43 -13.99 -12.78
CA ASN A 79 3.49 -14.99 -12.94
C ASN A 79 3.86 -15.22 -14.42
N SER A 80 2.87 -15.21 -15.32
CA SER A 80 3.11 -15.36 -16.77
C SER A 80 3.92 -14.21 -17.36
N LEU A 81 3.86 -13.02 -16.74
CA LEU A 81 4.55 -11.79 -17.15
C LEU A 81 5.91 -11.58 -16.46
N ASP A 82 6.28 -12.39 -15.46
CA ASP A 82 7.51 -12.20 -14.70
C ASP A 82 8.74 -12.77 -15.44
N ARG A 83 9.76 -11.93 -15.69
CA ARG A 83 11.03 -12.35 -16.31
C ARG A 83 11.94 -13.13 -15.36
N GLY A 84 11.73 -13.05 -14.05
CA GLY A 84 12.47 -13.80 -13.04
C GLY A 84 12.07 -15.28 -12.94
N LEU A 85 10.85 -15.64 -13.38
CA LEU A 85 10.36 -17.01 -13.31
C LEU A 85 10.86 -17.89 -14.48
N PRO A 86 11.23 -19.17 -14.23
CA PRO A 86 11.65 -20.08 -15.28
C PRO A 86 10.59 -20.26 -16.38
N VAL A 87 11.02 -20.41 -17.64
CA VAL A 87 10.14 -20.54 -18.82
C VAL A 87 9.03 -21.58 -18.62
N GLY A 88 9.38 -22.79 -18.14
CA GLY A 88 8.40 -23.84 -17.88
C GLY A 88 7.37 -23.49 -16.80
N VAL A 89 7.76 -22.72 -15.78
CA VAL A 89 6.82 -22.21 -14.77
C VAL A 89 5.86 -21.19 -15.41
N ARG A 90 6.37 -20.29 -16.25
CA ARG A 90 5.53 -19.32 -16.98
C ARG A 90 4.56 -20.01 -17.94
N GLN A 91 5.02 -21.02 -18.69
CA GLN A 91 4.19 -21.86 -19.54
C GLN A 91 3.08 -22.57 -18.73
N MET A 92 3.40 -23.23 -17.61
CA MET A 92 2.39 -23.86 -16.73
C MET A 92 1.36 -22.87 -16.17
N ASN A 93 1.77 -21.63 -15.87
CA ASN A 93 0.82 -20.59 -15.43
C ASN A 93 -0.15 -20.19 -16.57
N ILE A 94 0.30 -20.19 -17.83
CA ILE A 94 -0.53 -19.92 -19.01
C ILE A 94 -1.50 -21.08 -19.28
N GLU A 95 -1.06 -22.33 -19.15
CA GLU A 95 -1.95 -23.50 -19.27
C GLU A 95 -3.05 -23.49 -18.21
N ALA A 96 -2.71 -23.19 -16.95
CA ALA A 96 -3.69 -23.06 -15.87
C ALA A 96 -4.64 -21.87 -16.06
N LEU A 97 -4.12 -20.74 -16.58
CA LEU A 97 -4.90 -19.52 -16.82
C LEU A 97 -5.99 -19.71 -17.88
N ALA A 98 -5.78 -20.60 -18.86
CA ALA A 98 -6.73 -20.86 -19.94
C ALA A 98 -8.14 -21.23 -19.43
N ALA A 99 -8.24 -22.00 -18.35
CA ALA A 99 -9.52 -22.37 -17.74
C ALA A 99 -10.31 -21.13 -17.27
N PHE A 100 -9.68 -20.26 -16.49
CA PHE A 100 -10.30 -19.03 -15.96
C PHE A 100 -10.63 -17.99 -17.04
N LEU A 101 -9.90 -17.99 -18.16
CA LEU A 101 -10.16 -17.06 -19.27
C LEU A 101 -11.24 -17.55 -20.25
N GLY A 102 -11.59 -18.84 -20.24
CA GLY A 102 -12.76 -19.37 -20.93
C GLY A 102 -14.09 -18.93 -20.30
N GLU A 103 -14.08 -18.59 -19.00
CA GLU A 103 -15.26 -18.12 -18.27
C GLU A 103 -15.50 -16.62 -18.48
N GLY A 104 -16.62 -16.26 -19.10
CA GLY A 104 -16.91 -14.87 -19.49
C GLY A 104 -17.03 -13.86 -18.34
N GLU A 105 -17.37 -14.30 -17.12
CA GLU A 105 -17.39 -13.42 -15.94
C GLU A 105 -15.98 -13.22 -15.38
N THR A 106 -15.29 -14.31 -15.05
CA THR A 106 -13.92 -14.36 -14.52
C THR A 106 -12.93 -13.62 -15.43
N CYS A 107 -12.89 -13.96 -16.73
CA CYS A 107 -12.13 -13.26 -17.77
C CYS A 107 -12.47 -11.76 -17.82
N GLY A 108 -13.75 -11.41 -17.69
CA GLY A 108 -14.21 -10.02 -17.64
C GLY A 108 -13.67 -9.28 -16.42
N ARG A 109 -13.68 -9.89 -15.24
CA ARG A 109 -13.19 -9.29 -13.99
C ARG A 109 -11.66 -9.12 -13.98
N VAL A 110 -10.93 -10.11 -14.49
CA VAL A 110 -9.47 -10.04 -14.69
C VAL A 110 -9.12 -8.90 -15.67
N ARG A 111 -9.87 -8.72 -16.76
CA ARG A 111 -9.76 -7.53 -17.63
C ARG A 111 -10.05 -6.22 -16.87
N GLY A 112 -10.99 -6.22 -15.93
CA GLY A 112 -11.25 -5.06 -15.06
C GLY A 112 -10.03 -4.60 -14.26
N VAL A 113 -9.23 -5.55 -13.75
CA VAL A 113 -7.96 -5.28 -13.04
C VAL A 113 -6.89 -4.74 -13.99
N PHE A 114 -6.50 -5.52 -15.00
CA PHE A 114 -5.34 -5.18 -15.85
C PHE A 114 -5.55 -4.05 -16.87
N PHE A 115 -6.78 -3.53 -17.01
CA PHE A 115 -7.07 -2.35 -17.83
C PHE A 115 -7.28 -1.08 -17.00
N CYS A 116 -7.19 -1.16 -15.67
CA CYS A 116 -7.26 -0.02 -14.77
C CYS A 116 -5.96 0.79 -14.78
N GLN A 117 -4.83 0.10 -14.66
CA GLN A 117 -3.48 0.68 -14.57
C GLN A 117 -2.57 0.13 -15.67
N PRO A 118 -1.59 0.92 -16.15
CA PRO A 118 -0.58 0.41 -17.06
C PRO A 118 0.28 -0.64 -16.35
N LEU A 119 0.84 -1.58 -17.12
CA LEU A 119 1.78 -2.56 -16.58
C LEU A 119 3.09 -1.89 -16.14
N ALA A 120 3.75 -2.49 -15.16
CA ALA A 120 5.06 -2.05 -14.68
C ALA A 120 6.14 -2.22 -15.77
N ASP A 121 7.15 -1.33 -15.74
CA ASP A 121 8.30 -1.31 -16.66
C ASP A 121 9.22 -2.52 -16.44
N GLY A 122 8.78 -3.67 -16.96
CA GLY A 122 9.42 -4.97 -16.78
C GLY A 122 8.49 -6.16 -17.10
N ALA A 123 7.17 -5.95 -17.14
CA ALA A 123 6.19 -6.99 -17.44
C ALA A 123 6.31 -7.53 -18.89
N ASP A 124 6.51 -8.84 -19.02
CA ASP A 124 6.94 -9.50 -20.25
C ASP A 124 5.78 -10.03 -21.09
N VAL A 125 4.92 -9.12 -21.54
CA VAL A 125 3.72 -9.48 -22.33
C VAL A 125 4.08 -10.14 -23.66
N GLU A 126 5.20 -9.74 -24.27
CA GLU A 126 5.66 -10.31 -25.54
C GLU A 126 6.09 -11.78 -25.40
N GLY A 127 6.84 -12.13 -24.35
CA GLY A 127 7.20 -13.52 -24.03
C GLY A 127 5.98 -14.34 -23.61
N ALA A 128 5.05 -13.78 -22.83
CA ALA A 128 3.78 -14.46 -22.53
C ALA A 128 2.96 -14.75 -23.81
N ILE A 129 2.90 -13.80 -24.75
CA ILE A 129 2.29 -13.98 -26.08
C ILE A 129 3.00 -15.07 -26.89
N GLU A 130 4.34 -15.17 -26.81
CA GLU A 130 5.11 -16.22 -27.47
C GLU A 130 4.78 -17.61 -26.92
N TYR A 131 4.83 -17.79 -25.59
CA TYR A 131 4.46 -19.04 -24.94
C TYR A 131 2.99 -19.45 -25.21
N CYS A 132 2.06 -18.49 -25.28
CA CYS A 132 0.68 -18.79 -25.70
C CYS A 132 0.59 -19.39 -27.12
N ARG A 133 1.51 -19.04 -28.04
CA ARG A 133 1.57 -19.65 -29.38
C ARG A 133 2.18 -21.04 -29.34
N GLU A 134 3.25 -21.25 -28.57
CA GLU A 134 3.88 -22.57 -28.38
C GLU A 134 2.87 -23.58 -27.81
N LEU A 135 2.12 -23.17 -26.79
CA LEU A 135 1.07 -23.95 -26.13
C LEU A 135 -0.24 -24.02 -26.92
N ASN A 136 -0.36 -23.29 -28.05
CA ASN A 136 -1.58 -23.15 -28.85
C ASN A 136 -2.82 -22.65 -28.07
N CYS A 137 -2.63 -21.92 -26.97
CA CYS A 137 -3.72 -21.39 -26.14
C CYS A 137 -4.29 -20.09 -26.73
N GLY A 138 -5.42 -20.19 -27.42
CA GLY A 138 -6.06 -19.07 -28.12
C GLY A 138 -6.64 -18.02 -27.16
N GLU A 139 -7.16 -18.44 -26.01
CA GLU A 139 -7.80 -17.62 -24.99
C GLU A 139 -6.77 -16.67 -24.34
N CYS A 140 -5.65 -17.24 -23.87
CA CYS A 140 -4.54 -16.46 -23.32
C CYS A 140 -3.87 -15.61 -24.40
N LEU A 141 -3.68 -16.12 -25.61
CA LEU A 141 -3.12 -15.35 -26.73
C LEU A 141 -3.96 -14.10 -27.05
N ALA A 142 -5.29 -14.24 -27.08
CA ALA A 142 -6.21 -13.11 -27.27
C ALA A 142 -6.19 -12.13 -26.09
N PHE A 143 -6.13 -12.63 -24.85
CA PHE A 143 -6.09 -11.80 -23.65
C PHE A 143 -4.79 -10.98 -23.51
N PHE A 144 -3.62 -11.61 -23.69
CA PHE A 144 -2.34 -10.88 -23.66
C PHE A 144 -2.15 -9.99 -24.89
N GLY A 145 -2.63 -10.41 -26.07
CA GLY A 145 -2.63 -9.57 -27.29
C GLY A 145 -3.52 -8.32 -27.17
N ASP A 146 -4.67 -8.44 -26.51
CA ASP A 146 -5.46 -7.30 -26.04
C ASP A 146 -4.61 -6.46 -25.06
N MET A 147 -4.13 -7.04 -23.95
CA MET A 147 -3.39 -6.33 -22.90
C MET A 147 -2.22 -5.49 -23.45
N LEU A 148 -1.40 -6.05 -24.34
CA LEU A 148 -0.31 -5.32 -25.02
C LEU A 148 -0.85 -4.19 -25.90
N SER A 149 -1.80 -4.50 -26.79
CA SER A 149 -2.31 -3.55 -27.77
C SER A 149 -3.24 -2.46 -27.20
N TYR A 150 -3.47 -2.43 -25.89
CA TYR A 150 -4.21 -1.39 -25.18
C TYR A 150 -3.35 -0.53 -24.24
N GLN A 151 -2.06 -0.85 -24.02
CA GLN A 151 -1.24 -0.19 -22.99
C GLN A 151 -1.25 1.36 -23.06
N ASP A 152 -1.11 1.96 -24.24
CA ASP A 152 -1.11 3.44 -24.34
C ASP A 152 -2.48 4.07 -24.04
N ILE A 153 -3.57 3.35 -24.33
CA ILE A 153 -4.93 3.79 -24.00
C ILE A 153 -5.18 3.64 -22.49
N ILE A 154 -4.66 2.57 -21.87
CA ILE A 154 -4.68 2.36 -20.42
C ILE A 154 -3.86 3.45 -19.72
N LYS A 155 -2.67 3.81 -20.22
CA LYS A 155 -1.88 4.95 -19.72
C LYS A 155 -2.68 6.25 -19.76
N ILE A 156 -3.34 6.56 -20.88
CA ILE A 156 -4.21 7.75 -21.01
C ILE A 156 -5.38 7.70 -20.02
N ALA A 157 -6.07 6.55 -19.91
CA ALA A 157 -7.23 6.40 -19.03
C ALA A 157 -6.88 6.46 -17.53
N TRP A 158 -5.70 5.94 -17.15
CA TRP A 158 -5.18 6.04 -15.81
C TRP A 158 -4.69 7.46 -15.46
N GLN A 159 -4.00 8.15 -16.37
CA GLN A 159 -3.63 9.56 -16.14
C GLN A 159 -4.88 10.46 -16.05
N ALA A 160 -5.87 10.23 -16.90
CA ALA A 160 -7.18 10.88 -16.78
C ALA A 160 -7.88 10.53 -15.45
N TRP A 161 -7.67 9.35 -14.87
CA TRP A 161 -8.21 8.99 -13.55
C TRP A 161 -7.47 9.70 -12.40
N LEU A 162 -6.14 9.85 -12.50
CA LEU A 162 -5.34 10.60 -11.53
C LEU A 162 -5.72 12.10 -11.53
N GLU A 163 -5.92 12.68 -12.72
CA GLU A 163 -6.37 14.08 -12.90
C GLU A 163 -7.79 14.36 -12.36
N VAL A 164 -8.59 13.36 -11.97
CA VAL A 164 -9.89 13.62 -11.32
C VAL A 164 -9.66 14.33 -9.97
N PRO A 165 -10.30 15.50 -9.72
CA PRO A 165 -10.13 16.24 -8.48
C PRO A 165 -10.60 15.46 -7.23
N ASP A 166 -9.85 15.56 -6.13
CA ASP A 166 -10.16 14.87 -4.88
C ASP A 166 -11.46 15.36 -4.23
N ASP A 167 -11.93 16.59 -4.51
CA ASP A 167 -13.17 17.17 -3.95
C ASP A 167 -14.47 16.59 -4.56
N LEU A 168 -14.38 15.80 -5.63
CA LEU A 168 -15.49 14.96 -6.11
C LEU A 168 -15.65 13.68 -5.26
N PHE A 169 -14.66 13.38 -4.41
CA PHE A 169 -14.69 12.35 -3.38
C PHE A 169 -14.82 13.04 -2.00
N GLY A 170 -15.43 12.39 -1.01
CA GLY A 170 -15.51 12.96 0.35
C GLY A 170 -14.18 12.83 1.11
N ASP A 171 -13.45 11.74 0.83
CA ASP A 171 -12.08 11.49 1.28
C ASP A 171 -11.36 10.47 0.37
N ALA A 172 -10.08 10.22 0.64
CA ALA A 172 -9.27 9.28 -0.13
C ALA A 172 -9.72 7.80 0.02
N GLU A 173 -10.40 7.44 1.11
CA GLU A 173 -10.93 6.09 1.29
C GLU A 173 -12.18 5.90 0.42
N GLU A 174 -13.03 6.92 0.27
CA GLU A 174 -14.09 6.93 -0.73
C GLU A 174 -13.53 6.86 -2.16
N ARG A 175 -12.43 7.56 -2.48
CA ARG A 175 -11.79 7.46 -3.80
C ARG A 175 -11.28 6.04 -4.08
N GLN A 176 -10.70 5.35 -3.09
CA GLN A 176 -10.26 3.96 -3.22
C GLN A 176 -11.43 2.96 -3.29
N ARG A 177 -12.46 3.10 -2.43
CA ARG A 177 -13.67 2.27 -2.48
C ARG A 177 -14.37 2.41 -3.85
N PHE A 178 -14.51 3.63 -4.36
CA PHE A 178 -15.07 3.89 -5.68
C PHE A 178 -14.20 3.35 -6.82
N LEU A 179 -12.87 3.43 -6.71
CA LEU A 179 -11.96 2.81 -7.68
C LEU A 179 -12.12 1.28 -7.72
N ALA A 180 -12.20 0.62 -6.57
CA ALA A 180 -12.49 -0.82 -6.50
C ALA A 180 -13.84 -1.19 -7.13
N THR A 181 -14.88 -0.37 -6.91
CA THR A 181 -16.18 -0.48 -7.59
C THR A 181 -16.04 -0.34 -9.11
N MET A 182 -15.30 0.65 -9.61
CA MET A 182 -15.04 0.87 -11.05
C MET A 182 -14.25 -0.28 -11.70
N ILE A 183 -13.33 -0.90 -10.96
CA ILE A 183 -12.56 -2.10 -11.37
C ILE A 183 -13.49 -3.31 -11.47
N ARG A 184 -14.26 -3.64 -10.41
CA ARG A 184 -15.23 -4.75 -10.41
C ARG A 184 -16.30 -4.57 -11.49
N GLY A 185 -16.79 -3.35 -11.69
CA GLY A 185 -17.72 -2.95 -12.76
C GLY A 185 -17.08 -2.95 -14.17
N LYS A 186 -15.79 -3.25 -14.31
CA LYS A 186 -15.04 -3.32 -15.59
C LYS A 186 -15.04 -1.99 -16.35
N ARG A 187 -15.26 -0.87 -15.67
CA ARG A 187 -15.52 0.44 -16.26
C ARG A 187 -14.29 0.99 -17.01
N PHE A 188 -13.09 0.70 -16.52
CA PHE A 188 -11.82 0.99 -17.21
C PHE A 188 -11.62 0.20 -18.50
N TRP A 189 -11.90 -1.11 -18.50
CA TRP A 189 -11.86 -1.93 -19.72
C TRP A 189 -12.84 -1.41 -20.78
N HIS A 190 -14.07 -1.09 -20.37
CA HIS A 190 -15.06 -0.47 -21.26
C HIS A 190 -14.57 0.88 -21.82
N ALA A 191 -14.06 1.78 -20.98
CA ALA A 191 -13.51 3.07 -21.42
C ALA A 191 -12.40 2.89 -22.47
N CYS A 192 -11.43 2.00 -22.21
CA CYS A 192 -10.33 1.72 -23.12
C CYS A 192 -10.84 1.16 -24.46
N ARG A 193 -11.77 0.19 -24.43
CA ARG A 193 -12.35 -0.44 -25.62
C ARG A 193 -13.08 0.56 -26.51
N GLU A 194 -13.92 1.41 -25.93
CA GLU A 194 -14.64 2.44 -26.69
C GLU A 194 -13.69 3.52 -27.23
N CYS A 195 -12.65 3.92 -26.48
CA CYS A 195 -11.62 4.85 -26.97
C CYS A 195 -10.85 4.32 -28.18
N LYS A 196 -10.53 3.01 -28.20
CA LYS A 196 -9.89 2.34 -29.35
C LYS A 196 -10.83 2.20 -30.56
N SER A 197 -12.13 2.07 -30.30
CA SER A 197 -13.15 1.79 -31.32
C SER A 197 -13.71 3.06 -31.99
N SER A 198 -13.90 4.15 -31.23
CA SER A 198 -14.28 5.45 -31.78
C SER A 198 -13.94 6.61 -30.83
N PRO A 199 -12.88 7.40 -31.11
CA PRO A 199 -12.47 8.56 -30.30
C PRO A 199 -13.51 9.71 -30.21
N SER A 200 -14.59 9.65 -30.99
CA SER A 200 -15.68 10.63 -31.01
C SER A 200 -17.01 10.05 -30.51
N VAL A 201 -17.42 8.86 -30.96
CA VAL A 201 -18.76 8.30 -30.65
C VAL A 201 -18.81 7.60 -29.30
N GLY A 202 -17.71 6.97 -28.85
CA GLY A 202 -17.64 6.27 -27.56
C GLY A 202 -17.96 7.16 -26.35
N LYS A 203 -17.72 8.47 -26.47
CA LYS A 203 -17.94 9.48 -25.43
C LYS A 203 -19.40 9.63 -25.02
N VAL A 204 -20.33 9.58 -25.98
CA VAL A 204 -21.78 9.63 -25.68
C VAL A 204 -22.24 8.31 -25.08
N LEU A 205 -21.74 7.18 -25.59
CA LEU A 205 -22.13 5.85 -25.09
C LEU A 205 -21.58 5.57 -23.69
N LEU A 206 -20.41 6.07 -23.30
CA LEU A 206 -19.96 5.99 -21.91
C LEU A 206 -20.84 6.85 -20.99
N ALA A 207 -21.26 8.04 -21.39
CA ALA A 207 -22.18 8.85 -20.57
C ALA A 207 -23.58 8.21 -20.41
N TYR A 208 -24.04 7.42 -21.37
CA TYR A 208 -25.41 6.87 -21.42
C TYR A 208 -25.56 5.36 -21.18
N ARG A 209 -24.47 4.58 -21.04
CA ARG A 209 -24.53 3.13 -20.73
C ARG A 209 -23.98 2.75 -19.35
N LEU A 210 -23.60 3.73 -18.54
CA LEU A 210 -23.19 3.51 -17.16
C LEU A 210 -24.42 3.48 -16.23
N GLU A 211 -25.39 2.61 -16.52
CA GLU A 211 -26.35 2.21 -15.47
C GLU A 211 -25.56 1.51 -14.37
N PRO A 212 -25.70 1.92 -13.09
CA PRO A 212 -25.08 1.22 -11.98
C PRO A 212 -25.81 -0.10 -11.72
N SER A 213 -25.01 -1.17 -11.59
CA SER A 213 -25.45 -2.46 -11.07
C SER A 213 -26.08 -2.30 -9.67
N PRO A 214 -26.83 -3.28 -9.16
CA PRO A 214 -27.37 -3.24 -7.80
C PRO A 214 -26.30 -2.93 -6.73
N GLU A 215 -25.08 -3.42 -6.92
CA GLU A 215 -23.92 -3.22 -6.04
C GLU A 215 -23.31 -1.82 -6.19
N GLU A 216 -23.22 -1.29 -7.42
CA GLU A 216 -22.66 0.04 -7.69
C GLU A 216 -23.57 1.18 -7.22
N ARG A 217 -24.90 0.96 -7.12
CA ARG A 217 -25.90 2.01 -6.83
C ARG A 217 -25.67 2.76 -5.52
N SER A 218 -25.11 2.11 -4.51
CA SER A 218 -24.81 2.72 -3.21
C SER A 218 -23.64 3.70 -3.24
N LEU A 219 -22.75 3.57 -4.23
CA LEU A 219 -21.52 4.36 -4.40
C LEU A 219 -21.51 5.16 -5.71
N HIS A 220 -22.56 5.10 -6.52
CA HIS A 220 -22.59 5.67 -7.87
C HIS A 220 -22.50 7.21 -7.88
N ARG A 221 -21.35 7.73 -8.33
CA ARG A 221 -21.04 9.17 -8.50
C ARG A 221 -21.01 9.55 -9.99
N PRO A 222 -22.13 10.01 -10.57
CA PRO A 222 -22.19 10.35 -11.99
C PRO A 222 -21.35 11.59 -12.34
N ASP A 223 -21.10 12.45 -11.37
CA ASP A 223 -20.21 13.62 -11.40
C ASP A 223 -18.74 13.21 -11.57
N VAL A 224 -18.23 12.30 -10.72
CA VAL A 224 -16.88 11.69 -10.86
C VAL A 224 -16.72 11.05 -12.24
N ILE A 225 -17.70 10.26 -12.66
CA ILE A 225 -17.72 9.59 -13.96
C ILE A 225 -17.70 10.61 -15.11
N THR A 226 -18.54 11.64 -15.04
CA THR A 226 -18.61 12.70 -16.07
C THR A 226 -17.31 13.48 -16.16
N HIS A 227 -16.67 13.79 -15.03
CA HIS A 227 -15.38 14.47 -15.01
C HIS A 227 -14.29 13.61 -15.64
N TRP A 228 -14.15 12.34 -15.22
CA TRP A 228 -13.18 11.39 -15.78
C TRP A 228 -13.33 11.21 -17.30
N VAL A 229 -14.57 11.03 -17.78
CA VAL A 229 -14.85 10.92 -19.23
C VAL A 229 -14.61 12.25 -19.96
N GLY A 230 -14.69 13.39 -19.27
CA GLY A 230 -14.26 14.70 -19.75
C GLY A 230 -12.74 14.80 -19.94
N LEU A 231 -11.94 14.15 -19.09
CA LEU A 231 -10.48 14.13 -19.15
C LEU A 231 -9.93 13.22 -20.26
N LEU A 232 -10.70 12.21 -20.70
CA LEU A 232 -10.43 11.39 -21.89
C LEU A 232 -10.55 12.17 -23.24
N GLN A 233 -10.61 13.50 -23.21
CA GLN A 233 -10.68 14.35 -24.39
C GLN A 233 -9.32 15.00 -24.68
N PRO A 234 -8.85 15.02 -25.96
CA PRO A 234 -7.66 15.77 -26.32
C PRO A 234 -7.83 17.27 -26.05
N ARG A 235 -7.25 17.74 -24.94
CA ARG A 235 -7.20 19.18 -24.61
C ARG A 235 -6.27 19.90 -25.58
N HIS A 236 -6.78 20.91 -26.28
CA HIS A 236 -5.93 21.88 -26.97
C HIS A 236 -5.06 22.61 -25.94
N LYS A 237 -3.75 22.71 -26.20
CA LYS A 237 -2.82 23.50 -25.38
C LYS A 237 -3.13 24.99 -25.50
N ASP A 238 -3.16 25.71 -24.38
CA ASP A 238 -2.17 26.76 -24.09
C ASP A 238 -2.46 27.53 -22.78
N ARG A 239 -1.39 28.17 -22.25
CA ARG A 239 -1.31 29.21 -21.18
C ARG A 239 -0.95 28.77 -19.76
N LEU A 240 0.35 28.90 -19.46
CA LEU A 240 0.92 29.23 -18.13
C LEU A 240 2.06 30.24 -18.33
N SER A 241 2.15 31.27 -17.51
CA SER A 241 3.19 32.33 -17.56
C SER A 241 3.34 33.03 -16.18
N ALA A 242 4.58 33.16 -15.67
CA ALA A 242 5.01 34.08 -14.56
C ALA A 242 4.36 33.88 -13.16
N GLU A 243 4.83 34.35 -11.99
CA GLU A 243 6.13 34.83 -11.39
C GLU A 243 5.90 34.95 -9.84
N GLY A 244 6.86 35.09 -8.91
CA GLY A 244 8.33 35.10 -8.97
C GLY A 244 9.00 35.53 -7.63
N GLU A 245 10.02 34.78 -7.17
CA GLU A 245 11.05 35.11 -6.13
C GLU A 245 10.68 35.46 -4.65
N ALA A 246 11.71 35.48 -3.77
CA ALA A 246 11.74 35.84 -2.34
C ALA A 246 13.16 36.32 -1.93
N PRO A 247 13.40 37.05 -0.80
CA PRO A 247 14.21 36.47 0.31
C PRO A 247 14.18 37.17 1.74
N ALA A 248 14.89 36.55 2.72
CA ALA A 248 15.90 37.12 3.67
C ALA A 248 15.67 37.38 5.21
N VAL A 249 16.37 36.56 6.05
CA VAL A 249 17.30 36.81 7.24
C VAL A 249 16.91 37.76 8.43
N ILE A 250 17.20 37.47 9.74
CA ILE A 250 18.39 37.92 10.55
C ILE A 250 18.44 37.40 12.06
N ASP A 251 19.64 36.97 12.53
CA ASP A 251 20.34 36.89 13.88
C ASP A 251 20.03 36.05 15.18
N GLU A 252 21.10 35.81 15.99
CA GLU A 252 21.26 35.04 17.29
C GLU A 252 21.08 35.98 18.57
N PRO A 253 21.83 36.00 19.74
CA PRO A 253 22.88 35.14 20.34
C PRO A 253 22.84 34.77 21.87
N ARG A 254 23.09 33.48 22.19
CA ARG A 254 23.97 32.90 23.27
C ARG A 254 23.84 33.13 24.81
N SER A 255 24.13 32.02 25.54
CA SER A 255 24.91 31.89 26.83
C SER A 255 24.17 32.06 28.20
N LYS A 256 24.50 31.43 29.35
CA LYS A 256 25.63 30.55 29.81
C LYS A 256 25.34 29.75 31.13
N ARG A 257 25.75 28.46 31.19
CA ARG A 257 26.44 27.71 32.31
C ARG A 257 25.85 27.51 33.75
N LYS A 258 25.68 26.21 34.09
CA LYS A 258 26.45 25.41 35.12
C LYS A 258 25.86 25.08 36.53
N LYS A 259 25.62 23.77 36.73
CA LYS A 259 25.69 22.88 37.94
C LYS A 259 25.17 23.33 39.32
N GLU A 260 24.12 22.64 39.79
CA GLU A 260 24.01 22.03 41.15
C GLU A 260 22.70 21.20 41.24
N ARG A 261 22.73 19.87 41.51
CA ARG A 261 21.46 19.13 41.82
C ARG A 261 21.46 17.71 42.41
N ASP A 262 22.61 17.06 42.63
CA ASP A 262 22.63 15.59 42.81
C ASP A 262 22.00 15.08 44.14
N ALA A 263 22.00 15.90 45.20
CA ALA A 263 21.32 15.58 46.47
C ALA A 263 19.77 15.56 46.38
N LYS A 264 19.18 15.97 45.24
CA LYS A 264 17.71 15.93 45.00
C LYS A 264 17.31 14.95 43.90
N HIS A 265 18.09 13.87 43.70
CA HIS A 265 17.83 12.87 42.67
C HIS A 265 16.89 11.74 43.15
N ALA A 266 17.24 11.00 44.20
CA ALA A 266 16.50 9.81 44.66
C ALA A 266 15.01 10.05 44.95
N HIS A 267 14.67 11.01 45.82
CA HIS A 267 13.28 11.33 46.15
C HIS A 267 12.50 11.92 44.95
N ARG A 268 13.21 12.49 43.95
CA ARG A 268 12.57 12.91 42.69
C ARG A 268 12.37 11.79 41.70
N LEU A 269 13.09 10.67 41.75
CA LEU A 269 12.82 9.54 40.86
C LEU A 269 11.46 8.89 41.16
N GLN A 270 11.10 8.77 42.44
CA GLN A 270 9.78 8.22 42.83
C GLN A 270 8.62 9.19 42.57
N SER A 271 8.79 10.51 42.76
CA SER A 271 7.74 11.47 42.39
C SER A 271 7.65 11.69 40.88
N ARG A 272 8.79 11.75 40.15
CA ARG A 272 8.80 11.80 38.68
C ARG A 272 8.15 10.56 38.07
N ARG A 273 8.36 9.35 38.59
CA ARG A 273 7.70 8.15 38.02
C ARG A 273 6.17 8.17 38.07
N ARG A 274 5.56 8.93 39.00
CA ARG A 274 4.10 9.17 39.00
C ARG A 274 3.67 10.34 38.10
N GLY A 275 4.46 11.41 38.03
CA GLY A 275 4.21 12.52 37.09
C GLY A 275 4.36 12.08 35.63
N ILE A 276 5.53 11.53 35.28
CA ILE A 276 5.89 11.07 33.93
C ILE A 276 4.86 10.07 33.37
N HIS A 277 4.20 9.24 34.18
CA HIS A 277 3.15 8.34 33.68
C HIS A 277 1.91 9.12 33.20
N SER A 278 1.48 10.12 33.97
CA SER A 278 0.39 11.03 33.59
C SER A 278 0.78 11.95 32.43
N ASP A 279 2.03 12.43 32.39
CA ASP A 279 2.57 13.23 31.29
C ASP A 279 2.71 12.40 30.01
N TYR A 280 3.05 11.11 30.13
CA TYR A 280 3.11 10.15 29.03
C TYR A 280 1.73 9.83 28.47
N GLU A 281 0.74 9.56 29.32
CA GLU A 281 -0.66 9.35 28.92
C GLU A 281 -1.26 10.60 28.25
N ALA A 282 -0.93 11.80 28.76
CA ALA A 282 -1.31 13.05 28.12
C ALA A 282 -0.59 13.25 26.77
N ALA A 283 0.68 12.83 26.65
CA ALA A 283 1.43 12.88 25.40
C ALA A 283 0.90 11.87 24.37
N THR A 284 0.63 10.61 24.74
CA THR A 284 0.05 9.61 23.83
C THR A 284 -1.35 10.04 23.39
N ALA A 285 -2.20 10.53 24.28
CA ALA A 285 -3.52 11.06 23.91
C ALA A 285 -3.46 12.31 23.00
N ARG A 286 -2.33 13.05 22.98
CA ARG A 286 -2.06 14.11 21.99
C ARG A 286 -1.54 13.53 20.66
N VAL A 287 -0.62 12.56 20.70
CA VAL A 287 -0.13 11.84 19.50
C VAL A 287 -1.28 11.11 18.79
N GLU A 288 -2.17 10.45 19.51
CA GLU A 288 -3.38 9.79 18.96
C GLU A 288 -4.30 10.80 18.25
N ARG A 289 -4.43 12.03 18.77
CA ARG A 289 -5.20 13.10 18.09
C ARG A 289 -4.49 13.58 16.83
N ILE A 290 -3.16 13.72 16.87
CA ILE A 290 -2.34 14.07 15.69
C ILE A 290 -2.49 12.97 14.64
N GLN A 291 -2.27 11.70 15.00
CA GLN A 291 -2.46 10.54 14.13
C GLN A 291 -3.89 10.44 13.58
N LYS A 292 -4.92 10.74 14.38
CA LYS A 292 -6.31 10.79 13.90
C LYS A 292 -6.55 11.92 12.91
N LEU A 293 -5.88 13.08 13.07
CA LEU A 293 -5.92 14.15 12.08
C LEU A 293 -5.14 13.78 10.80
N VAL A 294 -3.98 13.13 10.92
CA VAL A 294 -3.22 12.58 9.79
C VAL A 294 -4.08 11.58 9.02
N ARG A 295 -4.58 10.52 9.66
CA ARG A 295 -5.48 9.53 9.02
C ARG A 295 -6.74 10.14 8.41
N ALA A 296 -7.20 11.28 8.90
CA ALA A 296 -8.33 12.05 8.35
C ALA A 296 -7.91 13.12 7.32
N GLY A 297 -6.70 13.05 6.75
CA GLY A 297 -6.19 13.97 5.73
C GLY A 297 -5.93 15.41 6.20
N LYS A 298 -6.09 15.71 7.49
CA LYS A 298 -6.02 17.06 8.06
C LYS A 298 -4.59 17.43 8.44
N LEU A 299 -3.75 17.44 7.41
CA LEU A 299 -2.30 17.57 7.48
C LEU A 299 -1.83 18.90 8.10
N ALA A 300 -2.34 20.05 7.65
CA ALA A 300 -1.92 21.35 8.21
C ALA A 300 -2.29 21.53 9.70
N PRO A 301 -3.49 21.14 10.17
CA PRO A 301 -3.76 21.02 11.61
C PRO A 301 -2.82 20.05 12.33
N ALA A 302 -2.57 18.86 11.78
CA ALA A 302 -1.68 17.87 12.39
C ALA A 302 -0.23 18.38 12.53
N GLU A 303 0.30 19.05 11.50
CA GLU A 303 1.63 19.66 11.49
C GLU A 303 1.78 20.77 12.52
N LYS A 304 0.73 21.58 12.74
CA LYS A 304 0.71 22.51 13.88
C LYS A 304 0.73 21.76 15.21
N TYR A 305 -0.18 20.80 15.42
CA TYR A 305 -0.30 20.12 16.72
C TYR A 305 0.93 19.29 17.10
N ILE A 306 1.64 18.67 16.14
CA ILE A 306 2.91 18.00 16.44
C ILE A 306 4.03 19.00 16.72
N THR A 307 4.05 20.15 16.05
CA THR A 307 5.01 21.23 16.33
C THR A 307 4.80 21.78 17.75
N ASP A 308 3.55 22.09 18.12
CA ASP A 308 3.17 22.54 19.46
C ASP A 308 3.55 21.48 20.52
N LEU A 309 3.28 20.18 20.26
CA LEU A 309 3.63 19.07 21.16
C LEU A 309 5.15 18.88 21.33
N VAL A 310 5.91 18.96 20.24
CA VAL A 310 7.38 18.82 20.26
C VAL A 310 8.03 19.99 21.00
N GLN A 311 7.53 21.22 20.83
CA GLN A 311 7.99 22.38 21.61
C GLN A 311 7.69 22.21 23.11
N ASP A 312 6.50 21.75 23.48
CA ASP A 312 6.15 21.39 24.87
C ASP A 312 7.13 20.35 25.46
N GLN A 313 7.39 19.26 24.73
CA GLN A 313 8.23 18.15 25.19
C GLN A 313 9.72 18.53 25.29
N LEU A 314 10.24 19.33 24.35
CA LEU A 314 11.59 19.86 24.41
C LEU A 314 11.74 20.88 25.55
N GLY A 315 10.74 21.75 25.76
CA GLY A 315 10.70 22.70 26.88
C GLY A 315 10.64 22.03 28.26
N GLN A 316 10.00 20.86 28.35
CA GLN A 316 9.99 20.00 29.54
C GLN A 316 11.30 19.21 29.73
N GLY A 317 12.18 19.18 28.73
CA GLY A 317 13.46 18.47 28.76
C GLY A 317 13.33 16.95 28.62
N VAL A 318 12.43 16.49 27.75
CA VAL A 318 12.23 15.06 27.40
C VAL A 318 12.35 14.82 25.88
N PRO A 319 13.55 15.04 25.27
CA PRO A 319 13.74 14.93 23.83
C PRO A 319 13.44 13.54 23.27
N GLU A 320 13.63 12.47 24.06
CA GLU A 320 13.28 11.10 23.67
C GLU A 320 11.76 10.93 23.47
N MET A 321 10.95 11.76 24.13
CA MET A 321 9.50 11.79 23.95
C MET A 321 9.11 12.54 22.67
N ALA A 322 9.83 13.63 22.35
CA ALA A 322 9.66 14.36 21.09
C ALA A 322 10.04 13.51 19.88
N CYS A 323 11.18 12.80 19.93
CA CYS A 323 11.57 11.84 18.89
C CYS A 323 10.49 10.77 18.68
N LYS A 324 10.01 10.12 19.74
CA LYS A 324 8.95 9.09 19.65
C LYS A 324 7.62 9.65 19.14
N SER A 325 7.25 10.87 19.54
CA SER A 325 6.04 11.53 19.05
C SER A 325 6.12 11.84 17.56
N LEU A 326 7.28 12.33 17.09
CA LEU A 326 7.56 12.56 15.68
C LEU A 326 7.58 11.27 14.87
N CYS A 327 8.31 10.23 15.30
CA CYS A 327 8.38 8.95 14.60
C CYS A 327 7.01 8.26 14.53
N SER A 328 6.20 8.35 15.59
CA SER A 328 4.85 7.77 15.65
C SER A 328 3.84 8.53 14.77
N ALA A 329 3.97 9.86 14.69
CA ALA A 329 3.18 10.66 13.74
C ALA A 329 3.64 10.43 12.28
N ALA A 330 4.95 10.30 12.05
CA ALA A 330 5.55 10.08 10.73
C ALA A 330 5.21 8.70 10.16
N ALA A 331 5.23 7.64 10.98
CA ALA A 331 4.75 6.32 10.59
C ALA A 331 3.30 6.38 10.10
N THR A 332 2.43 7.13 10.80
CA THR A 332 1.05 7.35 10.36
C THR A 332 0.91 8.29 9.16
N ALA A 333 1.90 9.12 8.85
CA ALA A 333 1.97 9.82 7.58
C ALA A 333 2.40 8.89 6.43
N VAL A 334 3.23 7.88 6.69
CA VAL A 334 3.53 6.79 5.72
C VAL A 334 2.28 5.91 5.51
N GLU A 335 1.50 5.59 6.54
CA GLU A 335 0.21 4.84 6.43
C GLU A 335 -0.75 5.44 5.38
N ILE A 336 -0.67 6.75 5.12
CA ILE A 336 -1.52 7.48 4.15
C ILE A 336 -0.75 8.04 2.95
N CYS A 337 0.47 7.58 2.70
CA CYS A 337 1.35 8.07 1.63
C CYS A 337 1.68 9.58 1.65
N ALA A 338 1.54 10.26 2.79
CA ALA A 338 1.89 11.67 2.98
C ALA A 338 3.43 11.85 3.16
N PHE A 339 4.20 11.33 2.21
CA PHE A 339 5.64 11.09 2.34
C PHE A 339 6.45 12.37 2.62
N ASP A 340 6.10 13.52 2.04
CA ASP A 340 6.80 14.80 2.30
C ASP A 340 6.68 15.25 3.77
N ILE A 341 5.60 14.86 4.45
CA ILE A 341 5.38 15.16 5.87
C ILE A 341 6.10 14.11 6.73
N ALA A 342 6.03 12.83 6.38
CA ALA A 342 6.80 11.78 7.02
C ALA A 342 8.32 12.07 6.98
N ILE A 343 8.86 12.45 5.82
CA ILE A 343 10.28 12.83 5.65
C ILE A 343 10.63 14.03 6.54
N ARG A 344 9.79 15.06 6.61
CA ARG A 344 10.06 16.23 7.47
C ARG A 344 10.04 15.86 8.95
N TRP A 345 9.05 15.10 9.43
CA TRP A 345 8.98 14.70 10.83
C TRP A 345 10.06 13.67 11.23
N TYR A 346 10.43 12.71 10.36
CA TYR A 346 11.55 11.82 10.65
C TYR A 346 12.92 12.53 10.57
N ARG A 347 13.11 13.53 9.69
CA ARG A 347 14.31 14.39 9.71
C ARG A 347 14.39 15.18 11.03
N GLN A 348 13.29 15.78 11.46
CA GLN A 348 13.19 16.46 12.75
C GLN A 348 13.43 15.50 13.93
N ALA A 349 12.98 14.25 13.84
CA ALA A 349 13.28 13.23 14.85
C ALA A 349 14.78 12.89 14.89
N LYS A 350 15.44 12.77 13.72
CA LYS A 350 16.90 12.57 13.61
C LYS A 350 17.70 13.77 14.14
N GLU A 351 17.17 14.99 14.04
CA GLU A 351 17.77 16.19 14.65
C GLU A 351 17.61 16.22 16.18
N VAL A 352 16.45 15.81 16.68
CA VAL A 352 16.14 15.76 18.13
C VAL A 352 16.89 14.62 18.84
N CYS A 353 16.99 13.45 18.20
CA CYS A 353 17.72 12.28 18.70
C CYS A 353 18.56 11.63 17.57
N PRO A 354 19.80 12.09 17.34
CA PRO A 354 20.68 11.56 16.28
C PRO A 354 21.04 10.07 16.39
N GLU A 355 20.83 9.45 17.55
CA GLU A 355 21.07 8.01 17.79
C GLU A 355 19.76 7.19 17.88
N ASP A 356 18.64 7.74 17.43
CA ASP A 356 17.39 6.98 17.30
C ASP A 356 17.37 6.19 15.98
N VAL A 357 17.26 4.86 16.07
CA VAL A 357 17.20 3.96 14.91
C VAL A 357 15.86 4.06 14.18
N VAL A 358 14.75 4.26 14.91
CA VAL A 358 13.40 4.31 14.32
C VAL A 358 13.25 5.51 13.40
N ALA A 359 13.86 6.65 13.75
CA ALA A 359 13.94 7.81 12.86
C ALA A 359 14.72 7.54 11.56
N LYS A 360 15.82 6.78 11.63
CA LYS A 360 16.69 6.47 10.46
C LYS A 360 16.05 5.41 9.56
N SER A 361 15.58 4.30 10.13
CA SER A 361 14.87 3.25 9.38
C SER A 361 13.52 3.74 8.85
N GLY A 362 12.84 4.65 9.56
CA GLY A 362 11.63 5.32 9.07
C GLY A 362 11.88 6.21 7.85
N LEU A 363 13.01 6.95 7.81
CA LEU A 363 13.42 7.65 6.58
C LEU A 363 13.69 6.69 5.44
N ALA A 364 14.45 5.61 5.69
CA ALA A 364 14.76 4.63 4.67
C ALA A 364 13.50 3.99 4.07
N GLU A 365 12.56 3.57 4.93
CA GLU A 365 11.26 3.02 4.52
C GLU A 365 10.44 4.04 3.73
N THR A 366 10.43 5.31 4.15
CA THR A 366 9.72 6.37 3.42
C THR A 366 10.32 6.60 2.03
N PHE A 367 11.65 6.62 1.90
CA PHE A 367 12.31 6.74 0.59
C PHE A 367 12.09 5.51 -0.28
N ARG A 368 12.10 4.30 0.31
CA ARG A 368 11.83 3.03 -0.37
C ARG A 368 10.40 2.98 -0.92
N ALA A 369 9.40 3.42 -0.14
CA ALA A 369 8.01 3.56 -0.56
C ALA A 369 7.82 4.59 -1.69
N MET A 370 8.70 5.60 -1.78
CA MET A 370 8.77 6.54 -2.92
C MET A 370 9.61 6.03 -4.12
N GLY A 371 10.18 4.82 -4.07
CA GLY A 371 11.10 4.31 -5.09
C GLY A 371 12.48 5.00 -5.13
N ARG A 372 12.82 5.81 -4.11
CA ARG A 372 14.05 6.61 -4.02
C ARG A 372 15.18 5.80 -3.39
N PHE A 373 15.53 4.69 -4.04
CA PHE A 373 16.34 3.64 -3.44
C PHE A 373 17.76 4.07 -3.00
N ASP A 374 18.41 5.00 -3.69
CA ASP A 374 19.73 5.50 -3.28
C ASP A 374 19.68 6.29 -1.96
N GLU A 375 18.61 7.05 -1.71
CA GLU A 375 18.38 7.74 -0.43
C GLU A 375 17.96 6.76 0.66
N ALA A 376 17.21 5.71 0.32
CA ALA A 376 16.90 4.61 1.24
C ALA A 376 18.18 3.86 1.67
N LEU A 377 19.04 3.48 0.71
CA LEU A 377 20.35 2.88 0.99
C LEU A 377 21.22 3.79 1.85
N THR A 378 21.25 5.09 1.57
CA THR A 378 22.03 6.07 2.36
C THR A 378 21.53 6.13 3.80
N ALA A 379 20.21 6.18 4.03
CA ALA A 379 19.62 6.18 5.37
C ALA A 379 19.85 4.84 6.12
N CYS A 380 19.74 3.71 5.43
CA CYS A 380 20.07 2.39 5.98
C CYS A 380 21.56 2.25 6.35
N GLN A 381 22.47 2.78 5.53
CA GLN A 381 23.91 2.79 5.81
C GLN A 381 24.26 3.72 6.97
N GLU A 382 23.60 4.88 7.11
CA GLU A 382 23.71 5.71 8.32
C GLU A 382 23.23 4.97 9.58
N ALA A 383 22.10 4.24 9.49
CA ALA A 383 21.58 3.45 10.61
C ALA A 383 22.55 2.36 11.04
N CYS A 384 22.98 1.49 10.11
CA CYS A 384 23.92 0.40 10.37
C CYS A 384 25.30 0.89 10.83
N LYS A 385 25.76 2.05 10.36
CA LYS A 385 27.06 2.62 10.78
C LYS A 385 27.04 3.11 12.24
N HIS A 386 25.90 3.62 12.71
CA HIS A 386 25.75 4.05 14.11
C HIS A 386 25.41 2.88 15.04
N HIS A 387 24.63 1.90 14.55
CA HIS A 387 24.17 0.75 15.33
C HIS A 387 24.42 -0.56 14.57
N PRO A 388 25.68 -1.04 14.50
CA PRO A 388 26.06 -2.18 13.66
C PRO A 388 25.46 -3.54 14.09
N GLU A 389 24.98 -3.64 15.32
CA GLU A 389 24.32 -4.83 15.86
C GLU A 389 22.77 -4.74 15.80
N ASP A 390 22.20 -3.61 15.37
CA ASP A 390 20.75 -3.41 15.36
C ASP A 390 20.08 -4.16 14.19
N VAL A 391 19.19 -5.08 14.54
CA VAL A 391 18.50 -5.94 13.56
C VAL A 391 17.51 -5.17 12.68
N VAL A 392 16.91 -4.09 13.18
CA VAL A 392 15.95 -3.27 12.42
C VAL A 392 16.70 -2.45 11.35
N ALA A 393 17.90 -1.95 11.67
CA ALA A 393 18.77 -1.31 10.70
C ALA A 393 19.25 -2.30 9.61
N LYS A 394 19.69 -3.51 10.00
CA LYS A 394 20.09 -4.57 9.05
C LYS A 394 18.93 -5.02 8.15
N ASN A 395 17.74 -5.22 8.72
CA ASN A 395 16.55 -5.64 7.98
C ASN A 395 16.08 -4.55 7.00
N ALA A 396 16.13 -3.27 7.37
CA ALA A 396 15.80 -2.17 6.47
C ALA A 396 16.80 -2.09 5.28
N LEU A 397 18.09 -2.36 5.51
CA LEU A 397 19.09 -2.44 4.45
C LEU A 397 18.82 -3.62 3.50
N ALA A 398 18.53 -4.81 4.05
CA ALA A 398 18.19 -6.00 3.29
C ALA A 398 16.91 -5.82 2.45
N GLU A 399 15.86 -5.26 3.04
CA GLU A 399 14.60 -4.95 2.37
C GLU A 399 14.78 -3.89 1.26
N THR A 400 15.70 -2.94 1.45
CA THR A 400 16.07 -1.97 0.41
C THR A 400 16.75 -2.69 -0.77
N PHE A 401 17.73 -3.57 -0.53
CA PHE A 401 18.34 -4.37 -1.60
C PHE A 401 17.31 -5.24 -2.33
N ARG A 402 16.40 -5.89 -1.59
CA ARG A 402 15.31 -6.71 -2.17
C ARG A 402 14.39 -5.87 -3.06
N SER A 403 14.04 -4.66 -2.61
CA SER A 403 13.21 -3.70 -3.36
C SER A 403 13.89 -3.19 -4.63
N MET A 404 15.23 -3.19 -4.67
CA MET A 404 16.03 -2.88 -5.87
C MET A 404 16.24 -4.09 -6.81
N GLY A 405 15.68 -5.27 -6.49
CA GLY A 405 15.95 -6.52 -7.22
C GLY A 405 17.37 -7.08 -7.01
N ARG A 406 18.14 -6.54 -6.04
CA ARG A 406 19.51 -6.96 -5.71
C ARG A 406 19.50 -8.15 -4.76
N PHE A 407 18.89 -9.25 -5.22
CA PHE A 407 18.49 -10.36 -4.36
C PHE A 407 19.66 -11.07 -3.65
N ASP A 408 20.84 -11.21 -4.27
CA ASP A 408 21.99 -11.83 -3.62
C ASP A 408 22.51 -11.02 -2.42
N GLU A 409 22.44 -9.68 -2.49
CA GLU A 409 22.81 -8.78 -1.41
C GLU A 409 21.73 -8.74 -0.31
N ALA A 410 20.46 -8.84 -0.69
CA ALA A 410 19.34 -9.02 0.24
C ALA A 410 19.46 -10.36 0.99
N LEU A 411 19.68 -11.47 0.29
CA LEU A 411 19.94 -12.79 0.90
C LEU A 411 21.13 -12.72 1.86
N THR A 412 22.25 -12.11 1.45
CA THR A 412 23.44 -11.97 2.30
C THR A 412 23.12 -11.19 3.58
N ALA A 413 22.40 -10.07 3.47
CA ALA A 413 22.04 -9.24 4.61
C ALA A 413 21.01 -9.91 5.55
N TYR A 414 19.99 -10.58 5.01
CA TYR A 414 19.04 -11.35 5.82
C TYR A 414 19.66 -12.60 6.46
N GLN A 415 20.60 -13.28 5.78
CA GLN A 415 21.33 -14.40 6.37
C GLN A 415 22.22 -13.93 7.53
N ASP A 416 22.88 -12.77 7.43
CA ASP A 416 23.62 -12.19 8.55
C ASP A 416 22.68 -11.77 9.71
N ALA A 417 21.53 -11.16 9.40
CA ALA A 417 20.51 -10.82 10.39
C ALA A 417 20.00 -12.08 11.12
N CYS A 418 19.57 -13.12 10.41
CA CYS A 418 19.13 -14.40 10.98
C CYS A 418 20.24 -15.12 11.76
N LYS A 419 21.50 -15.01 11.35
CA LYS A 419 22.64 -15.64 12.02
C LYS A 419 22.98 -14.96 13.35
N HIS A 420 22.87 -13.64 13.42
CA HIS A 420 23.16 -12.86 14.63
C HIS A 420 21.93 -12.71 15.54
N HIS A 421 20.72 -12.73 14.98
CA HIS A 421 19.44 -12.62 15.68
C HIS A 421 18.50 -13.77 15.25
N PRO A 422 18.75 -15.02 15.68
CA PRO A 422 18.04 -16.21 15.20
C PRO A 422 16.56 -16.31 15.59
N GLU A 423 16.04 -15.37 16.39
CA GLU A 423 14.61 -15.25 16.69
C GLU A 423 13.92 -14.08 15.95
N ASP A 424 14.64 -13.31 15.14
CA ASP A 424 14.04 -12.21 14.41
C ASP A 424 13.16 -12.71 13.25
N VAL A 425 11.85 -12.50 13.40
CA VAL A 425 10.85 -12.94 12.43
C VAL A 425 10.95 -12.14 11.13
N VAL A 426 11.30 -10.85 11.20
CA VAL A 426 11.39 -9.98 10.02
C VAL A 426 12.53 -10.41 9.11
N ALA A 427 13.67 -10.81 9.66
CA ALA A 427 14.79 -11.38 8.90
C ALA A 427 14.43 -12.73 8.25
N LYS A 428 13.72 -13.61 8.96
CA LYS A 428 13.25 -14.90 8.42
C LYS A 428 12.24 -14.72 7.30
N THR A 429 11.23 -13.87 7.50
CA THR A 429 10.22 -13.55 6.47
C THR A 429 10.85 -12.85 5.28
N GLY A 430 11.75 -11.89 5.49
CA GLY A 430 12.49 -11.22 4.41
C GLY A 430 13.38 -12.17 3.60
N LEU A 431 14.01 -13.15 4.26
CA LEU A 431 14.78 -14.21 3.60
C LEU A 431 13.88 -15.09 2.72
N ALA A 432 12.77 -15.60 3.26
CA ALA A 432 11.80 -16.42 2.54
C ALA A 432 11.14 -15.64 1.39
N GLU A 433 10.79 -14.37 1.60
CA GLU A 433 10.31 -13.48 0.55
C GLU A 433 11.35 -13.23 -0.54
N THR A 434 12.63 -13.13 -0.19
CA THR A 434 13.72 -12.98 -1.18
C THR A 434 13.87 -14.25 -2.00
N PHE A 435 13.88 -15.44 -1.38
CA PHE A 435 13.87 -16.71 -2.11
C PHE A 435 12.63 -16.87 -3.00
N ARG A 436 11.44 -16.48 -2.52
CA ARG A 436 10.20 -16.43 -3.30
C ARG A 436 10.30 -15.48 -4.50
N SER A 437 10.89 -14.29 -4.33
CA SER A 437 11.19 -13.35 -5.42
C SER A 437 12.24 -13.85 -6.41
N MET A 438 13.04 -14.85 -6.05
CA MET A 438 13.95 -15.57 -6.96
C MET A 438 13.36 -16.87 -7.54
N GLY A 439 12.08 -17.19 -7.26
CA GLY A 439 11.44 -18.44 -7.65
C GLY A 439 11.96 -19.70 -6.95
N ARG A 440 12.75 -19.56 -5.88
CA ARG A 440 13.41 -20.66 -5.13
C ARG A 440 12.52 -21.17 -4.00
N PHE A 441 11.35 -21.70 -4.38
CA PHE A 441 10.27 -22.00 -3.42
C PHE A 441 10.64 -23.06 -2.36
N GLU A 442 11.49 -24.04 -2.69
CA GLU A 442 11.98 -25.04 -1.72
C GLU A 442 12.88 -24.45 -0.61
N GLU A 443 13.45 -23.27 -0.83
CA GLU A 443 14.29 -22.54 0.14
C GLU A 443 13.50 -21.43 0.87
N ALA A 444 12.22 -21.24 0.53
CA ALA A 444 11.30 -20.29 1.14
C ALA A 444 10.31 -20.95 2.14
N LEU A 445 10.36 -22.27 2.29
CA LEU A 445 9.54 -23.11 3.18
C LEU A 445 10.29 -23.52 4.46
#